data_AF-A0A6L4BC47-F1
#
_entry.id   AF-A0A6L4BC47-F1
#
_cell.length_a   1.000
_cell.length_b   1.000
_cell.length_c   1.000
_cell.angle_alpha   90.00
_cell.angle_beta   90.00
_cell.angle_gamma   90.00
#
_symmetry.space_group_name_H-M   'P 1'
#
loop_
_entity.id
_entity.type
_entity.pdbx_description
1 polymer ?
#
loop_
_entity_poly.entity_id
_entity_poly.type
_entity_poly.pdbx_seq_one_letter_code
_entity_poly.pdbx_strand_id
1 'polypeptide(L)'
;MTASTFRLATTTLLMLTSLSTMAQSKDIVVDPKGDVPYVTDQRNVVTKSGSDLCWRTGYWTPGAAGEAKAGERPVGCECDKDVVGTEKCAPPAPA
;
A
#
# COMPACT_ATOMS: atom_id res chain seq x y z
N MET A 1 37.39 54.93 -25.96
CA MET A 1 35.95 54.65 -26.01
C MET A 1 35.80 53.15 -26.16
N THR A 2 35.46 52.44 -25.09
CA THR A 2 35.33 50.97 -25.08
C THR A 2 33.92 50.65 -24.62
N ALA A 3 33.13 50.05 -25.52
CA ALA A 3 31.70 49.87 -25.38
C ALA A 3 31.36 48.75 -24.37
N SER A 4 30.52 49.09 -23.39
CA SER A 4 29.88 48.15 -22.48
C SER A 4 29.12 47.07 -23.25
N THR A 5 29.52 45.83 -23.09
CA THR A 5 28.76 44.66 -23.57
C THR A 5 27.77 44.25 -22.49
N PHE A 6 26.57 44.82 -22.52
CA PHE A 6 25.41 44.29 -21.80
C PHE A 6 24.98 42.99 -22.49
N ARG A 7 25.24 41.83 -21.88
CA ARG A 7 24.72 40.55 -22.36
C ARG A 7 23.31 40.31 -21.83
N LEU A 8 22.49 39.91 -22.78
CA LEU A 8 21.04 39.73 -22.77
C LEU A 8 20.54 38.84 -21.62
N ALA A 9 19.46 39.30 -21.00
CA ALA A 9 18.53 38.49 -20.24
C ALA A 9 17.67 37.65 -21.21
N THR A 10 17.53 36.33 -21.01
CA THR A 10 16.28 35.60 -21.31
C THR A 10 16.25 34.16 -20.75
N THR A 11 15.25 33.91 -19.90
CA THR A 11 14.34 32.74 -19.86
C THR A 11 14.81 31.32 -19.52
N THR A 12 14.32 30.89 -18.33
CA THR A 12 13.62 29.63 -18.00
C THR A 12 14.29 28.29 -18.29
N LEU A 13 14.62 27.57 -17.21
CA LEU A 13 14.02 26.26 -16.96
C LEU A 13 14.02 25.96 -15.44
N LEU A 14 12.93 26.34 -14.74
CA LEU A 14 12.59 25.70 -13.46
C LEU A 14 12.24 24.25 -13.79
N MET A 15 13.19 23.34 -13.62
CA MET A 15 12.93 21.90 -13.53
C MET A 15 12.16 21.67 -12.22
N LEU A 16 10.85 21.89 -12.24
CA LEU A 16 9.93 21.32 -11.24
C LEU A 16 9.87 19.83 -11.53
N THR A 17 10.87 19.09 -11.06
CA THR A 17 10.77 17.65 -10.89
C THR A 17 9.77 17.40 -9.76
N SER A 18 8.49 17.47 -10.12
CA SER A 18 7.36 17.03 -9.33
C SER A 18 7.50 15.52 -9.11
N LEU A 19 8.40 15.11 -8.21
CA LEU A 19 8.38 13.81 -7.59
C LEU A 19 7.15 13.81 -6.69
N SER A 20 5.97 13.59 -7.30
CA SER A 20 4.80 13.15 -6.58
C SER A 20 5.23 11.86 -5.87
N THR A 21 5.44 11.92 -4.55
CA THR A 21 5.65 10.72 -3.73
C THR A 21 4.39 9.88 -3.84
N MET A 22 4.32 9.01 -4.84
CA MET A 22 3.31 7.97 -4.90
C MET A 22 3.63 7.02 -3.76
N ALA A 23 2.75 6.97 -2.76
CA ALA A 23 2.82 5.98 -1.69
C ALA A 23 2.78 4.59 -2.33
N GLN A 24 3.94 3.97 -2.50
CA GLN A 24 4.06 2.58 -2.94
C GLN A 24 3.60 1.70 -1.78
N SER A 25 2.29 1.45 -1.67
CA SER A 25 1.78 0.41 -0.77
C SER A 25 2.41 -0.91 -1.21
N LYS A 26 3.04 -1.63 -0.28
CA LYS A 26 3.49 -3.00 -0.57
C LYS A 26 2.29 -3.86 -0.97
N ASP A 27 2.46 -4.68 -2.00
CA ASP A 27 1.46 -5.63 -2.44
C ASP A 27 1.23 -6.69 -1.36
N ILE A 28 -0.03 -6.87 -0.95
CA ILE A 28 -0.45 -7.92 -0.03
C ILE A 28 -0.87 -9.12 -0.90
N VAL A 29 0.08 -10.01 -1.18
CA VAL A 29 -0.15 -11.21 -2.00
C VAL A 29 -0.72 -12.31 -1.11
N VAL A 30 -1.94 -12.75 -1.38
CA VAL A 30 -2.61 -13.83 -0.63
C VAL A 30 -2.34 -15.20 -1.25
N ASP A 31 -2.41 -16.25 -0.43
CA ASP A 31 -2.51 -17.62 -0.94
C ASP A 31 -3.98 -17.92 -1.33
N PRO A 32 -4.31 -18.11 -2.62
CA PRO A 32 -5.68 -18.32 -3.07
C PRO A 32 -6.22 -19.71 -2.72
N LYS A 33 -5.43 -20.60 -2.10
CA LYS A 33 -5.87 -21.96 -1.74
C LYS A 33 -6.80 -22.01 -0.52
N GLY A 34 -7.02 -20.89 0.17
CA GLY A 34 -7.92 -20.77 1.31
C GLY A 34 -8.99 -19.72 1.12
N ASP A 35 -9.87 -19.56 2.11
CA ASP A 35 -10.87 -18.49 2.13
C ASP A 35 -10.15 -17.14 2.25
N VAL A 36 -10.31 -16.30 1.23
CA VAL A 36 -9.81 -14.92 1.22
C VAL A 36 -11.00 -13.99 1.31
N PRO A 37 -11.31 -13.43 2.49
CA PRO A 37 -12.49 -12.58 2.67
C PRO A 37 -12.32 -11.17 2.10
N TYR A 38 -11.31 -10.95 1.26
CA TYR A 38 -10.96 -9.67 0.65
C TYR A 38 -11.01 -9.76 -0.87
N VAL A 39 -11.32 -8.63 -1.51
CA VAL A 39 -11.26 -8.53 -2.97
C VAL A 39 -9.81 -8.58 -3.41
N THR A 40 -9.47 -9.49 -4.31
CA THR A 40 -8.15 -9.61 -4.91
C THR A 40 -8.18 -9.35 -6.40
N ASP A 41 -7.08 -8.86 -6.94
CA ASP A 41 -6.89 -8.79 -8.39
C ASP A 41 -6.36 -10.12 -8.97
N GLN A 42 -6.08 -10.14 -10.28
CA GLN A 42 -5.59 -11.33 -10.99
C GLN A 42 -4.20 -11.81 -10.54
N ARG A 43 -3.47 -11.01 -9.76
CA ARG A 43 -2.15 -11.33 -9.21
C ARG A 43 -2.26 -11.91 -7.79
N ASN A 44 -3.48 -12.10 -7.30
CA ASN A 44 -3.79 -12.40 -5.90
C ASN A 44 -3.36 -11.28 -4.94
N VAL A 45 -3.34 -10.03 -5.39
CA VAL A 45 -3.06 -8.87 -4.53
C VAL A 45 -4.36 -8.32 -3.98
N VAL A 46 -4.42 -8.09 -2.66
CA VAL A 46 -5.58 -7.46 -2.02
C VAL A 46 -5.79 -6.05 -2.57
N THR A 47 -7.00 -5.80 -3.04
CA THR A 47 -7.40 -4.48 -3.50
C THR A 47 -7.59 -3.56 -2.31
N LYS A 48 -6.92 -2.39 -2.33
CA LYS A 48 -7.02 -1.36 -1.29
C LYS A 48 -7.73 -0.12 -1.83
N SER A 49 -8.40 0.62 -0.96
CA SER A 49 -8.90 1.96 -1.25
C SER A 49 -7.74 2.96 -1.27
N GLY A 50 -7.99 4.20 -1.73
CA GLY A 50 -7.02 5.29 -1.65
C GLY A 50 -6.68 5.74 -0.22
N SER A 51 -7.34 5.17 0.80
CA SER A 51 -7.09 5.42 2.22
C SER A 51 -6.44 4.21 2.92
N ASP A 52 -5.80 3.32 2.15
CA ASP A 52 -5.14 2.09 2.63
C ASP A 52 -6.07 1.05 3.29
N LEU A 53 -7.38 1.11 3.07
CA LEU A 53 -8.33 0.10 3.57
C LEU A 53 -8.47 -1.06 2.59
N CYS A 54 -8.43 -2.29 3.07
CA CYS A 54 -8.67 -3.48 2.24
C CYS A 54 -10.17 -3.62 1.91
N TRP A 55 -10.48 -3.88 0.63
CA TRP A 55 -11.86 -4.09 0.21
C TRP A 55 -12.36 -5.45 0.70
N ARG A 56 -13.40 -5.42 1.53
CA ARG A 56 -14.02 -6.60 2.13
C ARG A 56 -15.03 -7.22 1.15
N THR A 57 -15.12 -8.55 1.15
CA THR A 57 -16.17 -9.29 0.42
C THR A 57 -17.50 -9.29 1.19
N GLY A 58 -18.59 -9.75 0.56
CA GLY A 58 -19.90 -9.83 1.20
C GLY A 58 -20.02 -10.84 2.35
N TYR A 59 -19.06 -11.78 2.47
CA TYR A 59 -19.00 -12.79 3.53
C TYR A 59 -17.85 -12.52 4.52
N TRP A 60 -17.25 -11.33 4.49
CA TRP A 60 -16.15 -10.97 5.36
C TRP A 60 -16.54 -11.04 6.85
N THR A 61 -15.65 -11.57 7.68
CA THR A 61 -15.75 -11.55 9.15
C THR A 61 -14.36 -11.30 9.78
N PRO A 62 -14.29 -10.75 11.01
CA PRO A 62 -13.00 -10.61 11.71
C PRO A 62 -12.28 -11.94 11.94
N GLY A 63 -13.04 -13.05 12.08
CA GLY A 63 -12.50 -14.39 12.20
C GLY A 63 -11.76 -14.81 10.93
N ALA A 64 -12.46 -14.81 9.79
CA ALA A 64 -11.87 -15.16 8.49
C ALA A 64 -10.71 -14.23 8.11
N ALA A 65 -10.80 -12.94 8.42
CA ALA A 65 -9.74 -11.96 8.18
C ALA A 65 -8.44 -12.27 8.96
N GLY A 66 -8.58 -12.84 10.16
CA GLY A 66 -7.47 -13.29 11.00
C GLY A 66 -6.87 -14.64 10.58
N GLU A 67 -7.52 -15.37 9.69
CA GLU A 67 -7.09 -16.69 9.22
C GLU A 67 -6.51 -16.65 7.80
N ALA A 68 -7.02 -15.77 6.94
CA ALA A 68 -6.51 -15.56 5.59
C ALA A 68 -5.06 -15.04 5.64
N LYS A 69 -4.12 -15.77 5.03
CA LYS A 69 -2.68 -15.46 5.10
C LYS A 69 -2.18 -14.72 3.87
N ALA A 70 -1.32 -13.74 4.11
CA ALA A 70 -0.42 -13.16 3.12
C ALA A 70 1.01 -13.25 3.67
N GLY A 71 1.77 -14.26 3.22
CA GLY A 71 3.03 -14.63 3.84
C GLY A 71 2.81 -15.20 5.24
N GLU A 72 3.54 -14.66 6.23
CA GLU A 72 3.50 -15.15 7.62
C GLU A 72 2.41 -14.50 8.47
N ARG A 73 1.78 -13.43 7.99
CA ARG A 73 0.78 -12.67 8.76
C ARG A 73 -0.62 -12.78 8.16
N PRO A 74 -1.67 -12.66 8.99
CA PRO A 74 -3.02 -12.54 8.48
C PRO A 74 -3.19 -11.26 7.65
N VAL A 75 -3.95 -11.35 6.57
CA VAL A 75 -4.29 -10.21 5.70
C VAL A 75 -4.96 -9.10 6.51
N GLY A 76 -5.85 -9.47 7.43
CA GLY A 76 -6.54 -8.50 8.27
C GLY A 76 -5.63 -7.71 9.21
N CYS A 77 -4.38 -8.14 9.42
CA CYS A 77 -3.42 -7.37 10.20
C CYS A 77 -2.83 -6.16 9.45
N GLU A 78 -2.92 -6.13 8.12
CA GLU A 78 -2.45 -5.00 7.31
C GLU A 78 -3.48 -3.86 7.25
N CYS A 79 -4.77 -4.18 7.27
CA CYS A 79 -5.86 -3.24 6.99
C CYS A 79 -6.92 -3.10 8.09
N ASP A 80 -7.07 -4.12 8.94
CA ASP A 80 -8.21 -4.30 9.85
C ASP A 80 -7.73 -4.70 11.27
N LYS A 81 -6.51 -4.28 11.65
CA LYS A 81 -5.85 -4.71 12.90
C LYS A 81 -6.68 -4.44 14.16
N ASP A 82 -7.48 -3.38 14.13
CA ASP A 82 -8.34 -2.92 15.22
C ASP A 82 -9.52 -3.86 15.47
N VAL A 83 -10.01 -4.53 14.41
CA VAL A 83 -11.13 -5.46 14.50
C VAL A 83 -10.70 -6.93 14.53
N VAL A 84 -9.56 -7.28 13.92
CA VAL A 84 -8.98 -8.62 14.00
C VAL A 84 -8.33 -8.87 15.37
N GLY A 85 -7.84 -7.80 16.00
CA GLY A 85 -7.24 -7.82 17.33
C GLY A 85 -5.72 -7.92 17.26
N THR A 86 -5.06 -7.09 18.07
CA THR A 86 -3.59 -6.96 18.11
C THR A 86 -2.88 -8.27 18.43
N GLU A 87 -3.47 -9.10 19.28
CA GLU A 87 -2.97 -10.43 19.67
C GLU A 87 -2.73 -11.34 18.45
N LYS A 88 -3.69 -11.39 17.51
CA LYS A 88 -3.59 -12.21 16.28
C LYS A 88 -2.58 -11.67 15.28
N CYS A 89 -2.25 -10.39 15.39
CA CYS A 89 -1.32 -9.69 14.52
C CYS A 89 0.09 -9.60 15.08
N ALA A 90 0.29 -10.07 16.32
CA ALA A 90 1.61 -10.19 16.91
C ALA A 90 2.44 -11.20 16.11
N PRO A 91 3.75 -10.93 15.91
CA PRO A 91 4.64 -11.92 15.31
C PRO A 91 4.64 -13.20 16.14
N PRO A 92 4.82 -14.38 15.52
CA PRO A 92 4.98 -15.63 16.25
C PRO A 92 6.11 -15.49 17.28
N ALA A 93 5.90 -16.00 18.50
CA ALA A 93 6.95 -16.02 19.51
C ALA A 93 8.19 -16.74 18.94
N PRO A 94 9.40 -16.20 19.15
CA PRO A 94 10.62 -16.87 18.72
C PRO A 94 10.71 -18.26 19.39
N ALA A 95 11.07 -19.26 18.59
CA ALA A 95 11.22 -20.65 19.02
C ALA A 95 12.44 -20.85 19.93
#